data_AF-A0A133UQ78-F1
#
_entry.id   AF-A0A133UQ78-F1
#
_cell.length_a   1.000
_cell.length_b   1.000
_cell.length_c   1.000
_cell.angle_alpha   90.00
_cell.angle_beta   90.00
_cell.angle_gamma   90.00
#
_symmetry.space_group_name_H-M   'P 1'
#
loop_
_entity.id
_entity.type
_entity.pdbx_description
1 polymer ?
#
loop_
_entity_poly.entity_id
_entity_poly.type
_entity_poly.pdbx_seq_one_letter_code
_entity_poly.pdbx_strand_id
1 'polypeptide(L)'
;MREREYSESTISYLKYPEHRITAEIREGVLNVKLPVMLALELYRSGVLPQDEEERFSVDLDGEREGFFQVSALRYPLGSDSGEIILTLKGADHVTD
;
A
#
# COMPACT_ATOMS: atom_id res chain seq x y z
N MET A 1 21.06 -3.84 11.98
CA MET A 1 19.62 -3.52 11.94
C MET A 1 19.18 -3.24 13.36
N ARG A 2 18.75 -2.01 13.68
CA ARG A 2 18.04 -1.77 14.95
C ARG A 2 16.61 -2.23 14.74
N GLU A 3 16.17 -3.22 15.50
CA GLU A 3 14.75 -3.54 15.57
C GLU A 3 14.03 -2.28 16.09
N ARG A 4 13.04 -1.76 15.35
CA ARG A 4 12.17 -0.71 15.89
C ARG A 4 11.47 -1.32 17.10
N GLU A 5 11.70 -0.76 18.29
CA GLU A 5 10.90 -1.08 19.48
C GLU A 5 9.45 -0.76 19.16
N TYR A 6 8.58 -1.77 19.25
CA TYR A 6 7.15 -1.60 19.06
C TYR A 6 6.61 -0.72 20.19
N SER A 7 5.77 0.26 19.86
CA SER A 7 5.09 1.05 20.89
C SER A 7 4.03 0.18 21.58
N GLU A 8 3.74 0.49 22.85
CA GLU A 8 2.69 -0.19 23.65
C GLU A 8 1.29 -0.14 23.00
N SER A 9 1.10 0.70 21.97
CA SER A 9 -0.13 0.84 21.17
C SER A 9 -0.20 -0.04 19.91
N THR A 10 0.79 -0.90 19.65
CA THR A 10 0.82 -1.72 18.44
C THR A 10 -0.18 -2.88 18.53
N ILE A 11 -1.26 -2.84 17.76
CA ILE A 11 -2.35 -3.84 17.80
C ILE A 11 -2.02 -5.11 16.98
N SER A 12 -1.22 -5.00 15.92
CA SER A 12 -0.82 -6.11 15.04
C SER A 12 0.51 -5.78 14.35
N TYR A 13 1.31 -6.79 14.04
CA TYR A 13 2.57 -6.63 13.33
C TYR A 13 2.86 -7.82 12.41
N LEU A 14 3.24 -7.53 11.17
CA LEU A 14 3.62 -8.51 10.16
C LEU A 14 4.99 -8.19 9.56
N LYS A 15 5.83 -9.21 9.40
CA LYS A 15 7.10 -9.15 8.67
C LYS A 15 6.95 -9.83 7.32
N TYR A 16 7.30 -9.13 6.25
CA TYR A 16 7.46 -9.70 4.92
C TYR A 16 8.88 -9.44 4.42
N PRO A 17 9.47 -10.36 3.64
CA PRO A 17 10.73 -10.08 2.96
C PRO A 17 10.56 -8.89 2.01
N GLU A 18 11.51 -7.95 2.06
CA GLU A 18 11.48 -6.70 1.30
C GLU A 18 11.25 -6.92 -0.20
N HIS A 19 11.93 -7.91 -0.80
CA HIS A 19 11.80 -8.25 -2.21
C HIS A 19 10.38 -8.68 -2.66
N ARG A 20 9.45 -8.92 -1.73
CA ARG A 20 8.05 -9.27 -2.03
C ARG A 20 7.13 -8.05 -2.11
N ILE A 21 7.63 -6.87 -1.75
CA ILE A 21 6.90 -5.61 -1.82
C ILE A 21 7.63 -4.72 -2.81
N THR A 22 6.96 -4.33 -3.89
CA THR A 22 7.55 -3.40 -4.86
C THR A 22 6.59 -2.24 -5.07
N ALA A 23 7.12 -1.03 -5.06
CA ALA A 23 6.38 0.18 -5.35
C ALA A 23 7.02 0.87 -6.57
N GLU A 24 6.21 1.20 -7.57
CA GLU A 24 6.66 1.97 -8.73
C GLU A 24 5.68 3.12 -9.00
N ILE A 25 6.21 4.34 -9.05
CA ILE A 25 5.47 5.54 -9.43
C ILE A 25 5.78 5.88 -10.88
N ARG A 26 4.75 6.03 -11.71
CA ARG A 26 4.85 6.50 -13.09
C ARG A 26 3.68 7.41 -13.40
N GLU A 27 3.95 8.60 -13.93
CA GLU A 27 2.91 9.56 -14.38
C GLU A 27 1.84 9.86 -13.31
N GLY A 28 2.24 9.98 -12.04
CA GLY A 28 1.30 10.23 -10.93
C GLY A 28 0.45 9.02 -10.51
N VAL A 29 0.74 7.83 -11.05
CA VAL A 29 0.13 6.56 -10.66
C VAL A 29 1.15 5.72 -9.91
N LEU A 30 0.80 5.31 -8.69
CA LEU A 30 1.59 4.42 -7.87
C LEU A 30 1.05 3.00 -8.00
N ASN A 31 1.88 2.06 -8.46
CA ASN A 31 1.58 0.64 -8.46
C ASN A 31 2.35 -0.04 -7.34
N VAL A 32 1.63 -0.67 -6.43
CA VAL A 32 2.18 -1.43 -5.31
C VAL A 32 1.88 -2.89 -5.50
N LYS A 33 2.92 -3.72 -5.54
CA LYS A 33 2.80 -5.16 -5.50
C LYS A 33 2.93 -5.63 -4.06
N LEU A 34 1.95 -6.36 -3.55
CA LEU A 34 1.90 -6.80 -2.16
C LEU A 34 1.58 -8.29 -2.08
N PRO A 35 2.11 -9.04 -1.10
CA PRO A 35 1.59 -10.36 -0.76
C PRO A 35 0.10 -10.28 -0.41
N VAL A 36 -0.71 -11.26 -0.84
CA VAL A 36 -2.17 -11.28 -0.60
C VAL A 36 -2.52 -11.14 0.88
N MET A 37 -1.79 -11.84 1.76
CA MET A 37 -2.04 -11.79 3.20
C MET A 37 -1.71 -10.42 3.81
N LEU A 38 -0.72 -9.70 3.26
CA LEU A 38 -0.42 -8.34 3.70
C LEU A 38 -1.55 -7.40 3.29
N ALA A 39 -1.98 -7.47 2.04
CA ALA A 39 -3.08 -6.65 1.55
C ALA A 39 -4.37 -6.85 2.34
N LEU A 40 -4.70 -8.10 2.68
CA LEU A 40 -5.87 -8.41 3.50
C LEU A 40 -5.75 -7.80 4.90
N GLU A 41 -4.58 -7.87 5.54
CA GLU A 41 -4.37 -7.25 6.85
C GLU A 41 -4.48 -5.72 6.77
N LEU A 42 -3.88 -5.10 5.76
CA LEU A 42 -3.95 -3.65 5.58
C LEU A 42 -5.40 -3.17 5.36
N TYR A 43 -6.19 -3.94 4.61
CA TYR A 43 -7.63 -3.68 4.45
C TYR A 43 -8.42 -3.84 5.75
N ARG A 44 -8.18 -4.93 6.50
CA ARG A 44 -8.87 -5.22 7.77
C ARG A 44 -8.53 -4.25 8.88
N SER A 45 -7.31 -3.72 8.89
CA SER A 45 -6.83 -2.74 9.86
C SER A 45 -7.20 -1.29 9.50
N GLY A 46 -7.75 -1.07 8.30
CA GLY A 46 -8.09 0.27 7.79
C GLY A 46 -6.89 1.11 7.36
N VAL A 47 -5.71 0.49 7.18
CA VAL A 47 -4.54 1.17 6.60
C VAL A 47 -4.74 1.36 5.10
N LEU A 48 -5.29 0.35 4.41
CA LEU A 48 -5.86 0.55 3.09
C LEU A 48 -7.27 1.12 3.24
N PRO A 49 -7.62 2.17 2.50
CA PRO A 49 -8.96 2.75 2.56
C PRO A 49 -10.03 1.71 2.20
N GLN A 50 -11.17 1.79 2.88
CA GLN A 50 -12.34 0.97 2.56
C GLN A 50 -13.31 1.70 1.63
N ASP A 51 -13.22 3.03 1.58
CA ASP A 51 -13.92 3.89 0.64
C ASP A 51 -13.00 4.22 -0.55
N GLU A 52 -13.48 4.03 -1.77
CA GLU A 52 -12.71 4.31 -2.99
C GLU A 52 -12.42 5.81 -3.16
N GLU A 53 -13.21 6.68 -2.53
CA GLU A 53 -13.02 8.12 -2.53
C GLU A 53 -12.09 8.62 -1.41
N GLU A 54 -11.75 7.76 -0.44
CA GLU A 54 -10.89 8.15 0.67
C GLU A 54 -9.44 8.37 0.20
N ARG A 55 -8.90 9.52 0.62
CA ARG A 55 -7.53 9.94 0.31
C ARG A 55 -6.63 9.61 1.49
N PHE A 56 -5.45 9.06 1.20
CA PHE A 56 -4.47 8.72 2.21
C PHE A 56 -3.06 9.10 1.76
N SER A 57 -2.20 9.44 2.72
CA SER A 57 -0.80 9.75 2.44
C SER A 57 0.01 8.47 2.27
N VAL A 58 0.90 8.45 1.28
CA VAL A 58 1.87 7.37 1.11
C VAL A 58 3.28 7.91 1.33
N ASP A 59 4.04 7.19 2.14
CA ASP A 59 5.46 7.43 2.35
C ASP A 59 6.24 6.23 1.77
N LEU A 60 7.20 6.47 0.86
CA LEU A 60 8.11 5.47 0.31
C LEU A 60 9.53 5.77 0.79
N ASP A 61 10.25 4.75 1.29
CA ASP A 61 11.62 4.89 1.82
C ASP A 61 11.82 6.00 2.88
N GLY A 62 10.74 6.40 3.56
CA GLY A 62 10.73 7.46 4.56
C GLY A 62 10.49 8.87 4.01
N GLU A 63 10.30 9.02 2.70
CA GLU A 63 9.91 10.27 2.05
C GLU A 63 8.42 10.23 1.70
N ARG A 64 7.74 11.37 1.89
CA ARG A 64 6.31 11.50 1.57
C ARG A 64 6.14 11.72 0.07
N GLU A 65 5.46 10.80 -0.60
CA GLU A 65 5.21 10.86 -2.04
C GLU A 65 3.98 11.71 -2.39
N GLY A 66 2.99 11.76 -1.50
CA GLY A 66 1.78 12.56 -1.70
C GLY A 66 0.52 11.89 -1.21
N PHE A 67 -0.63 12.41 -1.64
CA PHE A 67 -1.93 11.82 -1.36
C PHE A 67 -2.40 11.00 -2.55
N PHE A 68 -2.95 9.82 -2.25
CA PHE A 68 -3.43 8.89 -3.25
C PHE A 68 -4.85 8.41 -2.93
N GLN A 69 -5.52 7.91 -3.95
CA GLN A 69 -6.77 7.17 -3.86
C GLN A 69 -6.60 5.79 -4.50
N VAL A 70 -7.33 4.80 -4.00
CA VAL A 70 -7.37 3.47 -4.61
C VAL A 70 -8.07 3.57 -5.97
N SER A 71 -7.39 3.14 -7.03
CA SER A 71 -7.93 3.15 -8.40
C SER A 71 -8.27 1.73 -8.88
N ALA A 72 -7.45 0.74 -8.53
CA ALA A 72 -7.75 -0.66 -8.81
C ALA A 72 -7.02 -1.61 -7.87
N LEU A 73 -7.62 -2.77 -7.63
CA LEU A 73 -6.97 -3.92 -6.99
C LEU A 73 -7.10 -5.12 -7.92
N ARG A 74 -5.95 -5.69 -8.33
CA ARG A 74 -5.90 -6.77 -9.32
C ARG A 74 -5.09 -7.94 -8.79
N TYR A 75 -5.58 -9.15 -9.07
CA TYR A 75 -4.75 -10.35 -8.99
C TYR A 75 -3.98 -10.47 -10.31
N PRO A 76 -2.64 -10.63 -10.29
CA PRO A 76 -1.89 -10.88 -11.51
C PRO A 76 -2.40 -12.17 -12.16
N LEU A 77 -2.48 -12.18 -13.49
CA LEU A 77 -2.99 -13.32 -14.23
C LEU A 77 -2.01 -14.49 -14.11
N GLY A 78 -2.36 -15.49 -13.31
CA GLY A 78 -1.57 -16.69 -13.04
C GLY A 78 -1.85 -17.21 -11.62
N SER A 79 -2.13 -18.51 -11.48
CA SER A 79 -2.71 -19.11 -10.26
C SER A 79 -1.82 -19.11 -9.00
N ASP A 80 -0.54 -18.72 -9.09
CA ASP A 80 0.45 -19.00 -8.03
C ASP A 80 1.29 -17.79 -7.56
N SER A 81 0.97 -16.55 -7.93
CA SER A 81 1.81 -15.40 -7.54
C SER A 81 1.81 -15.14 -6.02
N GLY A 82 0.69 -15.45 -5.34
CA GLY A 82 0.48 -15.08 -3.93
C GLY A 82 0.54 -13.57 -3.69
N GLU A 83 0.32 -12.77 -4.74
CA GLU A 83 0.49 -11.32 -4.75
C GLU A 83 -0.75 -10.62 -5.33
N ILE A 84 -0.94 -9.36 -4.96
CA ILE A 84 -1.88 -8.43 -5.56
C ILE A 84 -1.11 -7.25 -6.15
N ILE A 85 -1.73 -6.59 -7.13
CA ILE A 85 -1.31 -5.29 -7.65
C ILE A 85 -2.37 -4.28 -7.24
N LEU A 86 -1.97 -3.35 -6.38
CA LEU A 86 -2.75 -2.20 -5.96
C LEU A 86 -2.32 -1.00 -6.80
N THR A 87 -3.23 -0.45 -7.59
CA THR A 87 -3.00 0.76 -8.37
C THR A 87 -3.65 1.93 -7.65
N LEU A 88 -2.85 2.97 -7.41
CA LEU A 88 -3.21 4.18 -6.71
C LEU A 88 -3.05 5.38 -7.63
N LYS A 89 -4.06 6.24 -7.73
CA LYS A 89 -4.00 7.49 -8.50
C LYS A 89 -3.66 8.64 -7.58
N GLY A 90 -2.76 9.52 -8.00
CA GLY A 90 -2.48 10.76 -7.28
C GLY A 90 -3.75 11.60 -7.11
N ALA A 91 -3.99 12.06 -5.89
CA ALA A 91 -5.14 12.88 -5.54
C ALA A 91 -4.89 14.38 -5.71
N ASP A 92 -3.69 14.76 -6.17
CA ASP A 92 -3.20 16.15 -6.27
C ASP A 92 -3.76 16.92 -7.49
N HIS A 93 -4.72 16.33 -8.24
CA HIS A 93 -5.41 16.98 -9.36
C HIS A 93 -6.82 17.51 -9.04
N VAL A 94 -7.15 17.76 -7.77
CA VAL A 94 -8.30 18.61 -7.43
C VAL A 94 -7.77 19.92 -6.84
N THR A 95 -7.38 20.83 -7.74
CA THR A 95 -7.38 22.28 -7.44
C THR A 95 -8.83 22.74 -7.39
N ASP A 96 -9.21 23.28 -6.22
CA ASP A 96 -10.40 24.10 -5.88
C ASP A 96 -11.80 23.62 -6.32
#